data_AF-A0AAJ3FVE2-F1
#
_entry.id   AF-A0AAJ3FVE2-F1
#
_cell.length_a   1.000
_cell.length_b   1.000
_cell.length_c   1.000
_cell.angle_alpha   90.00
_cell.angle_beta   90.00
_cell.angle_gamma   90.00
#
_symmetry.space_group_name_H-M   'P 1'
#
loop_
_entity.id
_entity.type
_entity.pdbx_description
1 polymer ?
#
loop_
_entity_poly.entity_id
_entity_poly.type
_entity_poly.pdbx_seq_one_letter_code
_entity_poly.pdbx_strand_id
1 'polypeptide(L)'
;MTHIKRFILAAALAPAFITSAMADTAVLVQVTNNTSDTLKLKHLSVLPPDYPISDYDVSPKKLRNINIPFQRKFTYPASGWQPTLRRISPIQLNLAYEVNGHICQLATQLEVPIIPGWSEPSYSPHWSKTVNSSGNNNYSCKAVISQKMSEVPFSYTVNLTIDENNPT
;
A
#
# COMPACT_ATOMS: atom_id res chain seq x y z
N MET A 1 -38.83 24.65 -57.73
CA MET A 1 -38.02 23.42 -57.64
C MET A 1 -36.84 23.74 -56.73
N THR A 2 -36.94 23.42 -55.44
CA THR A 2 -36.00 23.90 -54.41
C THR A 2 -35.52 22.71 -53.60
N HIS A 3 -34.30 22.26 -53.86
CA HIS A 3 -33.70 21.09 -53.22
C HIS A 3 -33.09 21.49 -51.87
N ILE A 4 -33.73 21.06 -50.77
CA ILE A 4 -33.15 21.13 -49.42
C ILE A 4 -32.06 20.05 -49.33
N LYS A 5 -30.79 20.48 -49.28
CA LYS A 5 -29.66 19.61 -48.97
C LYS A 5 -29.70 19.27 -47.48
N ARG A 6 -30.01 18.01 -47.18
CA ARG A 6 -29.90 17.45 -45.82
C ARG A 6 -28.41 17.29 -45.48
N PHE A 7 -27.92 18.10 -44.55
CA PHE A 7 -26.63 17.84 -43.91
C PHE A 7 -26.83 16.72 -42.88
N ILE A 8 -26.31 15.54 -43.19
CA ILE A 8 -26.19 14.46 -42.20
C ILE A 8 -24.93 14.76 -41.40
N LEU A 9 -25.12 15.16 -40.14
CA LEU A 9 -24.04 15.28 -39.17
C LEU A 9 -23.63 13.85 -38.76
N ALA A 10 -22.55 13.34 -39.33
CA ALA A 10 -21.94 12.09 -38.88
C ALA A 10 -21.19 12.38 -37.56
N ALA A 11 -21.77 11.99 -36.43
CA ALA A 11 -21.08 11.99 -35.14
C ALA A 11 -19.95 10.95 -35.21
N ALA A 12 -18.71 11.41 -35.31
CA ALA A 12 -17.54 10.55 -35.18
C ALA A 12 -17.47 10.03 -33.73
N LEU A 13 -17.86 8.77 -33.53
CA LEU A 13 -17.56 8.03 -32.31
C LEU A 13 -16.04 7.82 -32.27
N ALA A 14 -15.32 8.71 -31.59
CA ALA A 14 -13.93 8.47 -31.26
C ALA A 14 -13.87 7.26 -30.32
N PRO A 15 -13.12 6.19 -30.63
CA PRO A 15 -12.91 5.11 -29.68
C PRO A 15 -12.23 5.69 -28.44
N ALA A 16 -12.88 5.56 -27.28
CA ALA A 16 -12.25 5.87 -26.00
C ALA A 16 -11.04 4.94 -25.84
N PHE A 17 -9.84 5.48 -26.02
CA PHE A 17 -8.61 4.71 -25.85
C PHE A 17 -8.47 4.31 -24.39
N ILE A 18 -8.41 3.00 -24.15
CA ILE A 18 -8.23 2.40 -22.84
C ILE A 18 -6.76 2.57 -22.46
N THR A 19 -6.44 3.46 -21.52
CA THR A 19 -5.07 3.61 -21.03
C THR A 19 -4.84 2.65 -19.87
N SER A 20 -4.43 1.42 -20.17
CA SER A 20 -3.80 0.56 -19.17
C SER A 20 -2.41 1.11 -18.88
N ALA A 21 -2.13 1.46 -17.63
CA ALA A 21 -0.79 1.87 -17.21
C ALA A 21 -0.23 0.92 -16.15
N MET A 22 1.07 0.66 -16.28
CA MET A 22 1.88 0.01 -15.27
C MET A 22 2.22 1.06 -14.21
N ALA A 23 1.93 0.76 -12.96
CA ALA A 23 2.36 1.57 -11.82
C ALA A 23 2.66 0.67 -10.63
N ASP A 24 3.41 1.19 -9.67
CA ASP A 24 3.76 0.47 -8.46
C ASP A 24 2.84 0.91 -7.33
N THR A 25 2.13 -0.03 -6.71
CA THR A 25 1.60 0.23 -5.36
C THR A 25 2.79 0.17 -4.41
N ALA A 26 3.16 1.32 -3.83
CA ALA A 26 4.24 1.40 -2.86
C ALA A 26 3.68 1.23 -1.45
N VAL A 27 4.28 0.31 -0.67
CA VAL A 27 4.07 0.22 0.78
C VAL A 27 5.31 0.77 1.47
N LEU A 28 5.18 1.93 2.09
CA LEU A 28 6.24 2.54 2.88
C LEU A 28 6.08 2.13 4.34
N VAL A 29 7.03 1.38 4.89
CA VAL A 29 7.08 1.10 6.33
C VAL A 29 8.08 2.05 6.98
N GLN A 30 7.61 2.89 7.90
CA GLN A 30 8.45 3.75 8.73
C GLN A 30 8.57 3.11 10.11
N VAL A 31 9.77 2.59 10.41
CA VAL A 31 10.08 1.91 11.67
C VAL A 31 10.78 2.90 12.57
N THR A 32 10.16 3.24 13.69
CA THR A 32 10.73 4.11 14.73
C THR A 32 11.21 3.26 15.89
N ASN A 33 12.50 3.30 16.16
CA ASN A 33 13.10 2.67 17.33
C ASN A 33 13.23 3.68 18.47
N ASN A 34 12.32 3.64 19.42
CA ASN A 34 12.40 4.45 20.64
C ASN A 34 13.07 3.70 21.81
N THR A 35 13.70 2.56 21.56
CA THR A 35 14.43 1.79 22.58
C THR A 35 15.88 2.24 22.71
N SER A 36 16.55 1.77 23.75
CA SER A 36 18.00 1.93 23.97
C SER A 36 18.87 0.98 23.13
N ASP A 37 18.27 -0.06 22.53
CA ASP A 37 18.96 -1.12 21.80
C ASP A 37 18.60 -1.16 20.31
N THR A 38 19.36 -1.92 19.53
CA THR A 38 19.11 -2.05 18.08
C THR A 38 17.94 -2.99 17.84
N LEU A 39 16.96 -2.58 17.02
CA LEU A 39 15.94 -3.47 16.51
C LEU A 39 16.54 -4.33 15.40
N LYS A 40 16.52 -5.65 15.58
CA LYS A 40 16.99 -6.61 14.58
C LYS A 40 15.84 -7.08 13.71
N LEU A 41 15.94 -6.92 12.39
CA LEU A 41 14.92 -7.48 11.50
C LEU A 41 15.05 -9.01 11.51
N LYS A 42 13.95 -9.71 11.77
CA LYS A 42 13.89 -11.18 11.79
C LYS A 42 13.16 -11.75 10.60
N HIS A 43 12.18 -11.02 10.09
CA HIS A 43 11.40 -11.45 8.95
C HIS A 43 10.89 -10.25 8.16
N LEU A 44 10.88 -10.39 6.83
CA LEU A 44 10.16 -9.52 5.91
C LEU A 44 9.64 -10.40 4.77
N SER A 45 8.33 -10.38 4.54
CA SER A 45 7.67 -11.29 3.58
C SER A 45 8.08 -11.02 2.13
N VAL A 46 8.56 -9.82 1.83
CA VAL A 46 9.08 -9.43 0.52
C VAL A 46 10.38 -8.66 0.73
N LEU A 47 11.50 -9.37 0.72
CA LEU A 47 12.81 -8.75 0.74
C LEU A 47 13.16 -8.25 -0.67
N PRO A 48 13.60 -6.98 -0.82
CA PRO A 48 14.33 -6.58 -2.00
C PRO A 48 15.52 -7.54 -2.20
N PRO A 49 15.75 -8.04 -3.42
CA PRO A 49 16.70 -9.14 -3.67
C PRO A 49 18.17 -8.80 -3.34
N ASP A 50 18.49 -7.52 -3.19
CA ASP A 50 19.88 -7.04 -3.24
C ASP A 50 20.50 -6.72 -1.87
N TYR A 51 19.78 -6.93 -0.76
CA TYR A 51 20.27 -6.52 0.57
C TYR A 51 20.12 -7.61 1.64
N PRO A 52 21.15 -7.84 2.47
CA PRO A 52 21.03 -8.72 3.64
C PRO A 52 20.02 -8.16 4.64
N ILE A 53 19.34 -9.04 5.37
CA ILE A 53 18.32 -8.68 6.36
C ILE A 53 18.85 -7.68 7.41
N SER A 54 20.12 -7.80 7.80
CA SER A 54 20.77 -6.90 8.76
C SER A 54 20.83 -5.44 8.31
N ASP A 55 20.77 -5.18 7.01
CA ASP A 55 20.80 -3.79 6.50
C ASP A 55 19.50 -3.06 6.84
N TYR A 56 18.46 -3.77 7.25
CA TYR A 56 17.18 -3.24 7.70
C TYR A 56 17.08 -3.13 9.23
N ASP A 57 18.16 -3.44 9.96
CA ASP A 57 18.23 -3.18 11.39
C ASP A 57 18.08 -1.67 11.67
N VAL A 58 17.50 -1.34 12.81
CA VAL A 58 17.21 0.05 13.19
C VAL A 58 17.95 0.38 14.47
N SER A 59 18.98 1.21 14.36
CA SER A 59 19.78 1.66 15.51
C SER A 59 18.92 2.38 16.56
N PRO A 60 19.38 2.45 17.83
CA PRO A 60 18.66 3.12 18.91
C PRO A 60 18.29 4.56 18.55
N LYS A 61 17.07 4.98 18.91
CA LYS A 61 16.57 6.35 18.72
C LYS A 61 16.61 6.82 17.25
N LYS A 62 16.52 5.89 16.29
CA LYS A 62 16.49 6.18 14.85
C LYS A 62 15.18 5.77 14.20
N LEU A 63 14.94 6.37 13.04
CA LEU A 63 13.88 6.02 12.10
C LEU A 63 14.51 5.29 10.91
N ARG A 64 13.84 4.24 10.44
CA ARG A 64 14.16 3.58 9.17
C ARG A 64 12.95 3.58 8.26
N ASN A 65 13.15 3.99 7.01
CA ASN A 65 12.15 3.90 5.95
C ASN A 65 12.45 2.67 5.08
N ILE A 66 11.45 1.82 4.86
CA ILE A 66 11.52 0.64 3.99
C ILE A 66 10.44 0.81 2.92
N ASN A 67 10.86 1.04 1.67
CA ASN A 67 9.95 1.16 0.54
C ASN A 67 9.83 -0.18 -0.18
N ILE A 68 8.61 -0.71 -0.28
CA ILE A 68 8.33 -2.02 -0.88
C ILE A 68 7.39 -1.82 -2.07
N PRO A 69 7.92 -1.83 -3.31
CA PRO A 69 7.11 -1.67 -4.51
C PRO A 69 6.43 -2.98 -4.91
N PHE A 70 5.13 -2.91 -5.22
CA PHE A 70 4.38 -3.99 -5.83
C PHE A 70 3.98 -3.61 -7.25
N GLN A 71 4.69 -4.16 -8.25
CA GLN A 71 4.43 -3.88 -9.67
C GLN A 71 3.07 -4.43 -10.11
N ARG A 72 2.21 -3.57 -10.64
CA ARG A 72 0.82 -3.91 -10.97
C ARG A 72 0.33 -3.22 -12.22
N LYS A 73 -0.68 -3.82 -12.84
CA LYS A 73 -1.44 -3.27 -13.97
C LYS A 73 -2.78 -2.76 -13.46
N PHE A 74 -3.05 -1.48 -13.71
CA PHE A 74 -4.30 -0.82 -13.35
C PHE A 74 -5.04 -0.32 -14.58
N THR A 75 -6.37 -0.24 -14.46
CA THR A 75 -7.17 0.63 -15.32
C THR A 75 -7.33 1.96 -14.60
N TYR A 76 -6.88 3.05 -15.20
CA TYR A 76 -7.11 4.39 -14.64
C TYR A 76 -8.55 4.82 -14.95
N PRO A 77 -9.33 5.22 -13.93
CA PRO A 77 -10.64 5.83 -14.16
C PRO A 77 -10.47 7.07 -15.04
N ALA A 78 -11.20 7.16 -16.15
CA ALA A 78 -11.22 8.31 -17.05
C ALA A 78 -12.67 8.60 -17.44
N SER A 79 -12.96 9.86 -17.77
CA SER A 79 -14.32 10.27 -18.13
C SER A 79 -14.81 9.60 -19.43
N GLY A 80 -16.03 9.05 -19.39
CA GLY A 80 -16.68 8.38 -20.52
C GLY A 80 -16.79 6.87 -20.35
N TRP A 81 -17.43 6.18 -21.31
CA TRP A 81 -17.56 4.72 -21.26
C TRP A 81 -16.18 4.05 -21.19
N GLN A 82 -15.89 3.40 -20.08
CA GLN A 82 -14.68 2.63 -19.87
C GLN A 82 -14.98 1.13 -19.84
N PRO A 83 -14.05 0.27 -20.30
CA PRO A 83 -14.13 -1.16 -20.01
C PRO A 83 -14.09 -1.36 -18.50
N THR A 84 -14.75 -2.41 -18.05
CA THR A 84 -14.76 -2.89 -16.67
C THR A 84 -13.40 -2.74 -15.98
N LEU A 85 -13.39 -2.12 -14.81
CA LEU A 85 -12.23 -2.00 -13.94
C LEU A 85 -11.50 -3.34 -13.78
N ARG A 86 -10.17 -3.31 -13.77
CA ARG A 86 -9.36 -4.51 -13.64
C ARG A 86 -9.33 -4.96 -12.19
N ARG A 87 -9.63 -6.22 -11.91
CA ARG A 87 -9.43 -6.79 -10.57
C ARG A 87 -7.96 -6.71 -10.17
N ILE A 88 -7.71 -6.24 -8.95
CA ILE A 88 -6.37 -6.10 -8.38
C ILE A 88 -6.23 -7.15 -7.27
N SER A 89 -5.12 -7.91 -7.30
CA SER A 89 -4.81 -8.87 -6.24
C SER A 89 -4.51 -8.14 -4.91
N PRO A 90 -4.90 -8.71 -3.76
CA PRO A 90 -4.52 -8.14 -2.47
C PRO A 90 -3.01 -7.93 -2.31
N ILE A 91 -2.60 -6.97 -1.49
CA ILE A 91 -1.22 -6.92 -0.95
C ILE A 91 -1.28 -7.49 0.45
N GLN A 92 -0.32 -8.34 0.78
CA GLN A 92 -0.02 -8.72 2.14
C GLN A 92 1.46 -8.46 2.40
N LEU A 93 1.75 -7.78 3.51
CA LEU A 93 3.09 -7.50 3.96
C LEU A 93 3.21 -7.90 5.42
N ASN A 94 4.16 -8.78 5.73
CA ASN A 94 4.50 -9.17 7.09
C ASN A 94 5.94 -8.77 7.38
N LEU A 95 6.18 -8.18 8.55
CA LEU A 95 7.53 -8.02 9.08
C LEU A 95 7.60 -8.36 10.56
N ALA A 96 8.80 -8.70 11.03
CA ALA A 96 9.07 -8.92 12.44
C ALA A 96 10.40 -8.29 12.85
N TYR A 97 10.37 -7.48 13.91
CA TYR A 97 11.56 -6.98 14.59
C TYR A 97 11.73 -7.62 15.96
N GLU A 98 12.96 -7.76 16.41
CA GLU A 98 13.30 -8.22 17.75
C GLU A 98 14.22 -7.23 18.46
N VAL A 99 14.00 -7.03 19.77
CA VAL A 99 14.90 -6.29 20.66
C VAL A 99 14.88 -6.95 22.03
N ASN A 100 16.04 -7.39 22.55
CA ASN A 100 16.18 -7.98 23.89
C ASN A 100 15.12 -9.04 24.26
N GLY A 101 14.82 -9.95 23.33
CA GLY A 101 13.81 -11.01 23.52
C GLY A 101 12.36 -10.55 23.42
N HIS A 102 12.10 -9.28 23.11
CA HIS A 102 10.80 -8.79 22.66
C HIS A 102 10.68 -8.95 21.14
N ILE A 103 9.54 -9.47 20.67
CA ILE A 103 9.25 -9.63 19.25
C ILE A 103 8.02 -8.80 18.88
N CYS A 104 8.21 -7.96 17.89
CA CYS A 104 7.22 -7.07 17.31
C CYS A 104 6.86 -7.55 15.90
N GLN A 105 5.64 -8.07 15.70
CA GLN A 105 5.18 -8.54 14.40
C GLN A 105 4.13 -7.59 13.84
N LEU A 106 4.34 -7.13 12.61
CA LEU A 106 3.40 -6.32 11.86
C LEU A 106 2.91 -7.11 10.65
N ALA A 107 1.59 -7.19 10.50
CA ALA A 107 0.93 -7.66 9.30
C ALA A 107 0.07 -6.52 8.73
N THR A 108 0.15 -6.27 7.43
CA THR A 108 -0.74 -5.32 6.74
C THR A 108 -1.33 -5.94 5.50
N GLN A 109 -2.53 -5.48 5.16
CA GLN A 109 -3.25 -5.94 3.98
C GLN A 109 -3.93 -4.78 3.26
N LEU A 110 -3.83 -4.77 1.93
CA LEU A 110 -4.60 -3.91 1.04
C LEU A 110 -5.49 -4.79 0.17
N GLU A 111 -6.79 -4.55 0.23
CA GLU A 111 -7.78 -5.11 -0.67
C GLU A 111 -8.36 -4.00 -1.55
N VAL A 112 -8.55 -4.25 -2.84
CA VAL A 112 -9.14 -3.26 -3.75
C VAL A 112 -10.32 -3.88 -4.49
N PRO A 113 -11.45 -4.14 -3.80
CA PRO A 113 -12.67 -4.59 -4.44
C PRO A 113 -13.18 -3.56 -5.46
N ILE A 114 -13.92 -4.08 -6.45
CA ILE A 114 -14.69 -3.27 -7.39
C ILE A 114 -16.13 -3.30 -6.91
N ILE A 115 -16.69 -2.12 -6.65
CA ILE A 115 -18.10 -1.97 -6.27
C ILE A 115 -18.91 -1.49 -7.47
N PRO A 116 -20.11 -2.05 -7.69
CA PRO A 116 -21.02 -1.52 -8.70
C PRO A 116 -21.54 -0.15 -8.25
N GLY A 117 -21.36 0.87 -9.09
CA GLY A 117 -21.98 2.18 -8.91
C GLY A 117 -23.26 2.32 -9.75
N TRP A 118 -24.06 3.35 -9.45
CA TRP A 118 -25.32 3.60 -10.15
C TRP A 118 -25.12 4.03 -11.60
N SER A 119 -23.98 4.67 -11.91
CA SER A 119 -23.56 5.06 -13.27
C SER A 119 -22.36 4.26 -13.77
N GLU A 120 -21.32 4.08 -12.93
CA GLU A 120 -20.06 3.43 -13.32
C GLU A 120 -19.47 2.64 -12.13
N PRO A 121 -18.79 1.50 -12.36
CA PRO A 121 -18.08 0.77 -11.30
C PRO A 121 -16.89 1.58 -10.78
N SER A 122 -16.57 1.42 -9.49
CA SER A 122 -15.43 2.11 -8.86
C SER A 122 -14.58 1.16 -8.02
N TYR A 123 -13.32 1.51 -7.79
CA TYR A 123 -12.47 0.84 -6.81
C TYR A 123 -12.83 1.30 -5.40
N SER A 124 -12.84 0.38 -4.44
CA SER A 124 -13.08 0.67 -3.03
C SER A 124 -11.94 0.11 -2.17
N PRO A 125 -10.77 0.77 -2.13
CA PRO A 125 -9.62 0.25 -1.41
C PRO A 125 -9.86 0.18 0.10
N HIS A 126 -9.47 -0.94 0.71
CA HIS A 126 -9.52 -1.19 2.13
C HIS A 126 -8.13 -1.58 2.64
N TRP A 127 -7.68 -0.91 3.71
CA TRP A 127 -6.40 -1.16 4.34
C TRP A 127 -6.61 -1.62 5.77
N SER A 128 -5.99 -2.73 6.14
CA SER A 128 -5.98 -3.25 7.49
C SER A 128 -4.56 -3.50 7.97
N LYS A 129 -4.41 -3.52 9.30
CA LYS A 129 -3.15 -3.83 9.98
C LYS A 129 -3.44 -4.60 11.25
N THR A 130 -2.49 -5.45 11.61
CA THR A 130 -2.42 -6.11 12.90
C THR A 130 -1.00 -5.97 13.42
N VAL A 131 -0.87 -5.66 14.70
CA VAL A 131 0.42 -5.63 15.40
C VAL A 131 0.34 -6.58 16.59
N ASN A 132 1.27 -7.52 16.64
CA ASN A 132 1.41 -8.44 17.76
C ASN A 132 2.72 -8.15 18.48
N SER A 133 2.63 -8.08 19.80
CA SER A 133 3.71 -7.79 20.72
C SER A 133 3.86 -8.98 21.65
N SER A 134 5.07 -9.55 21.77
CA SER A 134 5.30 -10.75 22.55
C SER A 134 6.72 -10.79 23.14
N GLY A 135 6.93 -11.63 24.16
CA GLY A 135 8.23 -11.76 24.82
C GLY A 135 8.40 -10.76 25.97
N ASN A 136 9.53 -10.07 26.01
CA ASN A 136 9.87 -9.15 27.10
C ASN A 136 8.85 -7.98 27.21
N ASN A 137 8.24 -7.82 28.39
CA ASN A 137 7.18 -6.83 28.64
C ASN A 137 7.71 -5.39 28.88
N ASN A 138 9.02 -5.20 28.91
CA ASN A 138 9.63 -3.87 28.97
C ASN A 138 9.54 -3.11 27.66
N TYR A 139 8.94 -3.69 26.63
CA TYR A 139 8.78 -3.03 25.33
C TYR A 139 7.32 -3.12 24.88
N SER A 140 6.93 -2.20 24.01
CA SER A 140 5.60 -2.20 23.38
C SER A 140 5.67 -1.86 21.90
N CYS A 141 4.70 -2.38 21.15
CA CYS A 141 4.57 -2.16 19.72
C CYS A 141 3.28 -1.44 19.37
N LYS A 142 3.37 -0.44 18.50
CA LYS A 142 2.23 0.27 17.94
C LYS A 142 2.40 0.40 16.45
N ALA A 143 1.30 0.24 15.72
CA ALA A 143 1.27 0.44 14.29
C ALA A 143 0.14 1.38 13.90
N VAL A 144 0.36 2.25 12.90
CA VAL A 144 -0.64 3.15 12.32
C VAL A 144 -0.48 3.16 10.80
N ILE A 145 -1.57 2.93 10.06
CA ILE A 145 -1.57 3.18 8.61
C ILE A 145 -1.94 4.66 8.41
N SER A 146 -1.12 5.37 7.65
CA SER A 146 -1.29 6.77 7.28
C SER A 146 -1.10 6.98 5.77
N GLN A 147 -1.33 8.20 5.28
CA GLN A 147 -1.08 8.61 3.89
C GLN A 147 -1.63 7.63 2.84
N LYS A 148 -2.90 7.23 3.01
CA LYS A 148 -3.59 6.32 2.10
C LYS A 148 -3.94 7.02 0.80
N MET A 149 -3.54 6.47 -0.34
CA MET A 149 -4.01 6.92 -1.64
C MET A 149 -5.30 6.17 -2.01
N SER A 150 -6.43 6.86 -2.03
CA SER A 150 -7.72 6.27 -2.40
C SER A 150 -7.90 6.06 -3.90
N GLU A 151 -6.96 6.55 -4.70
CA GLU A 151 -6.90 6.38 -6.15
C GLU A 151 -5.67 5.56 -6.54
N VAL A 152 -5.71 4.97 -7.74
CA VAL A 152 -4.59 4.24 -8.33
C VAL A 152 -3.31 5.09 -8.25
N PRO A 153 -2.18 4.56 -7.73
CA PRO A 153 -1.86 3.14 -7.51
C PRO A 153 -2.13 2.59 -6.11
N PHE A 154 -2.90 3.28 -5.26
CA PHE A 154 -3.30 2.83 -3.92
C PHE A 154 -2.16 2.67 -2.89
N SER A 155 -1.06 3.40 -3.06
CA SER A 155 0.07 3.39 -2.13
C SER A 155 -0.33 3.85 -0.73
N TYR A 156 0.39 3.39 0.29
CA TYR A 156 0.13 3.75 1.69
C TYR A 156 1.39 3.66 2.55
N THR A 157 1.36 4.38 3.67
CA THR A 157 2.42 4.40 4.67
C THR A 157 1.99 3.68 5.93
N VAL A 158 2.90 2.94 6.56
CA VAL A 158 2.69 2.26 7.83
C VAL A 158 3.76 2.68 8.80
N ASN A 159 3.36 3.33 9.89
CA ASN A 159 4.24 3.74 10.97
C ASN A 159 4.25 2.64 12.03
N LEU A 160 5.39 1.97 12.20
CA LEU A 160 5.63 1.00 13.26
C LEU A 160 6.55 1.65 14.30
N THR A 161 6.08 1.74 15.54
CA THR A 161 6.86 2.27 16.66
C THR A 161 7.09 1.16 17.67
N ILE A 162 8.34 0.96 18.07
CA ILE A 162 8.71 0.11 19.20
C ILE A 162 9.27 1.00 20.30
N ASP A 163 8.59 1.00 21.44
CA ASP A 163 8.90 1.81 22.62
C ASP A 163 9.49 0.92 23.71
N GLU A 164 10.43 1.47 24.47
CA GLU A 164 10.88 0.90 25.75
C GLU A 164 10.01 1.51 26.86
N ASN A 165 9.32 0.65 27.59
CA ASN A 165 8.50 1.01 28.73
C ASN A 165 9.44 1.33 29.88
N ASN A 166 9.57 2.62 30.24
CA ASN A 166 10.32 2.99 31.44
C ASN A 166 9.63 2.38 32.67
N PRO A 167 10.35 1.66 33.55
CA PRO A 167 9.83 1.36 34.87
C PRO A 167 9.69 2.69 35.63
N THR A 168 8.46 3.06 35.95
CA THR A 168 8.15 4.11 36.92
C THR A 168 8.64 3.72 38.31
#